data_AF-A0A139PXT2-F1
#
_entry.id   AF-A0A139PXT2-F1
#
_cell.length_a   1.000
_cell.length_b   1.000
_cell.length_c   1.000
_cell.angle_alpha   90.00
_cell.angle_beta   90.00
_cell.angle_gamma   90.00
#
_symmetry.space_group_name_H-M   'P 1'
#
loop_
_entity.id
_entity.type
_entity.pdbx_description
1 polymer ?
#
loop_
_entity_poly.entity_id
_entity_poly.type
_entity_poly.pdbx_seq_one_letter_code
_entity_poly.pdbx_strand_id
1 'polypeptide(L)' 'MKMKQISDTTLKITMSLEDLMDRGMEIADFLVPQEKQKSSFMLSWMS' A
#
# COMPACT_ATOMS: atom_id res chain seq x y z
N MET A 1 -11.65 -2.56 0.64
CA MET A 1 -10.71 -2.11 -0.42
C MET A 1 -11.43 -1.90 -1.75
N LYS A 2 -11.13 -0.83 -2.48
CA LYS A 2 -11.68 -0.49 -3.81
C LYS A 2 -10.56 -0.07 -4.74
N MET A 3 -10.58 -0.56 -5.98
CA MET A 3 -9.63 -0.16 -7.02
C MET A 3 -10.37 0.51 -8.17
N LYS A 4 -9.75 1.54 -8.76
CA LYS A 4 -10.23 2.23 -9.95
C LYS A 4 -9.04 2.54 -10.87
N GLN A 5 -9.14 2.14 -12.13
CA GLN A 5 -8.16 2.51 -13.14
C GLN A 5 -8.40 3.95 -13.62
N ILE A 6 -7.35 4.76 -13.61
CA ILE A 6 -7.36 6.14 -14.08
C ILE A 6 -6.74 6.22 -15.49
N SER A 7 -5.70 5.42 -15.75
CA SER A 7 -5.11 5.24 -17.08
C SER A 7 -4.49 3.86 -17.20
N ASP A 8 -3.97 3.51 -18.39
CA ASP A 8 -3.28 2.24 -18.64
C ASP A 8 -2.11 1.99 -17.67
N THR A 9 -1.49 3.06 -17.18
CA THR A 9 -0.35 2.99 -16.26
C THR A 9 -0.67 3.43 -14.83
N THR A 10 -1.89 3.90 -14.56
CA THR A 10 -2.25 4.49 -13.27
C THR A 10 -3.49 3.85 -12.67
N LEU A 11 -3.31 3.22 -11.51
CA LEU A 11 -4.37 2.64 -10.70
C LEU A 11 -4.52 3.46 -9.40
N LYS A 12 -5.75 3.83 -9.06
CA LYS A 12 -6.10 4.38 -7.76
C LYS A 12 -6.69 3.28 -6.90
N ILE A 13 -6.06 3.05 -5.76
CA ILE A 13 -6.51 2.10 -4.75
C ILE A 13 -7.02 2.92 -3.56
N THR A 14 -8.11 2.50 -2.96
CA THR A 14 -8.69 3.11 -1.76
C THR A 14 -8.98 1.99 -0.76
N MET A 15 -8.52 2.14 0.47
CA MET A 15 -8.83 1.21 1.56
C MET A 15 -9.21 2.00 2.81
N SER A 16 -10.07 1.41 3.65
CA SER A 16 -10.29 1.94 4.99
C SER A 16 -9.07 1.66 5.85
N LEU A 17 -8.93 2.40 6.96
CA LEU A 17 -7.87 2.15 7.93
C LEU A 17 -8.07 0.79 8.64
N GLU A 18 -9.31 0.38 8.88
CA GLU A 18 -9.64 -0.93 9.43
C GLU A 18 -9.15 -2.07 8.51
N ASP A 19 -9.42 -1.98 7.20
CA ASP A 19 -8.94 -2.97 6.22
C ASP A 19 -7.39 -3.05 6.19
N LEU A 20 -6.71 -1.95 6.50
CA LEU A 20 -5.25 -1.88 6.54
C LEU A 20 -4.70 -2.58 7.79
N MET A 21 -5.30 -2.30 8.96
CA MET A 21 -4.94 -2.91 10.24
C MET A 21 -5.21 -4.42 10.26
N ASP A 22 -6.34 -4.86 9.69
CA ASP A 22 -6.68 -6.29 9.56
C ASP A 22 -5.65 -7.09 8.74
N ARG A 23 -4.91 -6.40 7.87
CA ARG A 23 -3.84 -6.98 7.05
C ARG A 23 -2.46 -6.85 7.68
N GLY A 24 -2.38 -6.35 8.93
CA GLY A 24 -1.12 -6.17 9.66
C GLY A 24 -0.24 -5.05 9.11
N MET A 25 -0.81 -4.08 8.39
CA MET A 25 -0.09 -2.92 7.88
C MET A 25 -0.43 -1.67 8.69
N GLU A 26 0.55 -0.78 8.91
CA GLU A 26 0.34 0.48 9.61
C GLU A 26 0.39 1.67 8.65
N ILE A 27 -0.33 2.76 8.98
CA ILE A 27 -0.29 3.99 8.17
C ILE A 27 1.11 4.59 8.09
N ALA A 28 1.94 4.35 9.12
CA ALA A 28 3.33 4.80 9.19
C ALA A 28 4.18 4.25 8.02
N ASP A 29 3.86 3.05 7.53
CA ASP A 29 4.52 2.42 6.38
C ASP A 29 4.28 3.18 5.06
N PHE A 30 3.29 4.09 5.06
CA PHE A 30 2.95 4.94 3.92
C PHE A 30 3.47 6.38 4.03
N LEU A 31 3.96 6.79 5.21
CA LEU A 31 4.51 8.13 5.44
C LEU A 31 5.99 8.25 5.07
N VAL A 32 6.64 7.14 4.71
CA VAL A 32 8.02 7.13 4.21
C VAL A 32 8.10 7.42 2.70
N PRO A 33 9.19 8.04 2.23
CA PRO A 33 9.40 8.28 0.81
C PRO A 33 9.20 7.00 -0.03
N GLN A 34 8.50 7.14 -1.16
CA GLN A 34 8.11 6.03 -2.04
C GLN A 34 9.26 5.11 -2.45
N GLU A 35 10.50 5.63 -2.55
CA GLU A 35 11.70 4.84 -2.82
C GLU A 35 11.98 3.78 -1.75
N LYS A 36 11.73 4.11 -0.47
CA LYS A 36 11.90 3.20 0.67
C LYS A 36 10.67 2.30 0.88
N GLN A 37 9.49 2.74 0.45
CA GLN A 37 8.26 1.95 0.54
C GLN A 37 8.32 0.70 -0.35
N LYS A 38 8.84 0.78 -1.58
CA LYS A 38 8.99 -0.39 -2.47
C LYS A 38 9.86 -1.47 -1.84
N SER A 39 10.96 -1.07 -1.18
CA SER A 39 11.84 -1.99 -0.45
C SER A 39 11.13 -2.64 0.73
N SER A 40 10.39 -1.84 1.53
CA SER A 40 9.67 -2.32 2.70
C SER A 40 8.52 -3.27 2.34
N PHE A 41 7.74 -2.96 1.30
CA PHE A 41 6.69 -3.82 0.77
C PHE A 41 7.26 -5.15 0.25
N MET A 42 8.34 -5.13 -0.53
CA MET A 42 8.94 -6.38 -1.03
C MET A 42 9.55 -7.24 0.10
N LEU A 43 10.22 -6.62 1.08
CA LEU A 43 10.78 -7.33 2.23
C LEU A 43 9.70 -7.99 3.10
N SER A 44 8.57 -7.32 3.32
CA SER A 44 7.42 -7.86 4.05
C SER A 44 6.74 -9.03 3.32
N TRP A 45 6.81 -9.11 2.00
CA TRP A 45 6.25 -10.22 1.22
C TRP A 45 7.20 -11.42 1.08
N MET A 46 8.48 -11.24 1.40
CA MET A 46 9.51 -12.28 1.36
C MET A 46 9.69 -13.01 2.70
N SER A 47 9.07 -12.54 3.78
CA SER A 47 9.08 -13.15 5.12
C SER A 47 7.75 -13.85 5.41
#